data_AF-A0A9W3Z0Y9-F1
#
_entry.id   AF-A0A9W3Z0Y9-F1
#
_cell.length_a   1.000
_cell.length_b   1.000
_cell.length_c   1.000
_cell.angle_alpha   90.00
_cell.angle_beta   90.00
_cell.angle_gamma   90.00
#
_symmetry.space_group_name_H-M   'P 1'
#
loop_
_entity.id
_entity.type
_entity.pdbx_description
1 polymer ?
#
loop_
_entity_poly.entity_id
_entity_poly.type
_entity_poly.pdbx_seq_one_letter_code
_entity_poly.pdbx_strand_id
1 'polypeptide(L)'
;MGIKVHVDIAKLEQKLNDTQLRRGRLAMANDAHQAMEKYVPKKEGYLRENSKVAIDGSSVYYVQPYARAQFYGFITNQYGGPFRIHNYTTPGTSRRWDLRLKGNLSEMAMVKEAFINGAQWHE
;
A
#
# COMPACT_ATOMS: atom_id res chain seq x y z
N MET A 1 -5.62 6.44 -52.38
CA MET A 1 -5.04 7.52 -51.55
C MET A 1 -4.66 6.93 -50.20
N GLY A 2 -3.40 7.02 -49.79
CA GLY A 2 -2.94 6.55 -48.48
C GLY A 2 -2.84 7.70 -47.50
N ILE A 3 -3.41 7.55 -46.31
CA ILE A 3 -3.27 8.53 -45.23
C ILE A 3 -1.94 8.27 -44.52
N LYS A 4 -1.12 9.30 -44.38
CA LYS A 4 0.12 9.27 -43.60
C LYS A 4 -0.15 9.95 -42.26
N VAL A 5 -0.11 9.18 -41.17
CA VAL A 5 -0.30 9.70 -39.81
C VAL A 5 1.08 9.91 -39.19
N HIS A 6 1.29 11.08 -38.56
CA HIS A 6 2.45 11.37 -37.74
C HIS A 6 1.98 11.48 -36.29
N VAL A 7 2.54 10.65 -35.40
CA VAL A 7 2.20 10.65 -33.97
C VAL A 7 3.45 11.03 -33.19
N ASP A 8 3.35 12.10 -32.40
CA ASP A 8 4.38 12.47 -31.42
C ASP A 8 4.16 11.67 -30.12
N ILE A 9 5.13 10.82 -29.79
CA ILE A 9 5.11 9.96 -28.60
C ILE A 9 6.07 10.43 -27.50
N ALA A 10 6.79 11.54 -27.69
CA ALA A 10 7.80 11.99 -26.73
C ALA A 10 7.21 12.26 -25.34
N LYS A 11 6.01 12.85 -25.28
CA LYS A 11 5.28 13.06 -24.03
C LYS A 11 4.85 11.75 -23.36
N LEU A 12 4.51 10.73 -24.15
CA LEU A 12 4.13 9.41 -23.64
C LEU A 12 5.36 8.69 -23.04
N GLU A 13 6.48 8.72 -23.76
CA GLU A 13 7.75 8.17 -23.27
C GLU A 13 8.23 8.87 -22.00
N GLN A 14 8.06 10.19 -21.92
CA GLN A 14 8.35 10.94 -20.71
C GLN A 14 7.46 10.47 -19.55
N LYS A 15 6.13 10.41 -19.75
CA LYS A 15 5.18 9.96 -18.71
C LYS A 15 5.42 8.52 -18.24
N LEU A 16 5.81 7.64 -19.14
CA LEU A 16 5.97 6.21 -18.86
C LEU A 16 7.41 5.80 -18.53
N ASN A 17 8.33 6.75 -18.38
CA ASN A 17 9.69 6.39 -18.00
C ASN A 17 9.75 5.77 -16.60
N ASP A 18 10.72 4.88 -16.39
CA ASP A 18 10.85 4.12 -15.14
C ASP A 18 11.02 5.01 -13.91
N THR A 19 11.63 6.18 -14.07
CA THR A 19 11.88 7.12 -12.98
C THR A 19 10.58 7.74 -12.48
N GLN A 20 9.72 8.21 -13.37
CA GLN A 20 8.43 8.78 -13.03
C GLN A 20 7.50 7.72 -12.45
N LEU A 21 7.46 6.53 -13.07
CA LEU A 21 6.69 5.40 -12.53
C LEU A 21 7.17 4.98 -11.14
N ARG A 22 8.48 5.01 -10.87
CA ARG A 22 9.04 4.74 -9.54
C ARG A 22 8.66 5.82 -8.53
N ARG A 23 8.71 7.09 -8.89
CA ARG A 23 8.28 8.20 -8.01
C ARG A 23 6.80 8.10 -7.67
N GLY A 24 5.95 7.83 -8.66
CA GLY A 24 4.52 7.59 -8.47
C GLY A 24 4.26 6.40 -7.53
N ARG A 25 4.93 5.26 -7.76
CA ARG A 25 4.84 4.08 -6.87
C ARG A 25 5.26 4.40 -5.44
N LEU A 26 6.35 5.13 -5.25
CA LEU A 26 6.84 5.49 -3.92
C LEU A 26 5.85 6.40 -3.19
N ALA A 27 5.32 7.42 -3.86
CA ALA A 27 4.30 8.31 -3.29
C ALA A 27 3.03 7.52 -2.91
N MET A 28 2.53 6.70 -3.83
CA MET A 28 1.39 5.81 -3.60
C MET A 28 1.60 4.88 -2.40
N ALA A 29 2.77 4.25 -2.31
CA ALA A 29 3.07 3.31 -1.23
C ALA A 29 3.20 4.00 0.13
N ASN A 30 3.75 5.22 0.19
CA ASN A 30 3.79 6.03 1.40
C ASN A 30 2.39 6.43 1.88
N ASP A 31 1.53 6.89 0.97
CA ASP A 31 0.15 7.25 1.32
C ASP A 31 -0.69 6.03 1.69
N ALA A 32 -0.52 4.92 0.98
CA ALA A 32 -1.15 3.66 1.34
C ALA A 32 -0.70 3.17 2.72
N HIS A 33 0.60 3.28 3.04
CA HIS A 33 1.13 2.94 4.34
C HIS A 33 0.48 3.80 5.44
N GLN A 34 0.46 5.13 5.27
CA GLN A 34 -0.18 6.05 6.22
C GLN A 34 -1.68 5.78 6.38
N ALA A 35 -2.41 5.56 5.29
CA ALA A 35 -3.84 5.27 5.33
C ALA A 35 -4.14 3.96 6.07
N MET A 36 -3.29 2.95 5.91
CA MET A 36 -3.44 1.65 6.57
C MET A 36 -3.24 1.70 8.08
N GLU A 37 -2.50 2.68 8.62
CA GLU A 37 -2.13 2.76 10.05
C GLU A 37 -3.34 2.58 11.00
N LYS A 38 -4.49 3.15 10.65
CA LYS A 38 -5.72 3.02 11.47
C LYS A 38 -6.32 1.62 11.50
N TYR A 39 -5.96 0.75 10.55
CA TYR A 39 -6.37 -0.65 10.50
C TYR A 39 -5.37 -1.58 11.18
N VAL A 40 -4.14 -1.13 11.42
CA VAL A 40 -3.07 -1.91 12.06
C VAL A 40 -3.29 -1.94 13.58
N PRO A 41 -3.39 -3.11 14.24
CA PRO A 41 -3.49 -3.18 15.69
C PRO A 41 -2.33 -2.48 16.42
N LYS A 42 -2.64 -1.71 17.47
CA LYS A 42 -1.65 -1.03 18.32
C LYS A 42 -1.84 -1.45 19.77
N LYS A 43 -0.76 -1.94 20.38
CA LYS A 43 -0.67 -2.09 21.83
C LYS A 43 0.37 -1.11 22.38
N GLU A 44 1.60 -1.24 21.90
CA GLU A 44 2.77 -0.46 22.36
C GLU A 44 3.45 0.30 21.21
N GLY A 45 2.82 0.43 20.03
CA GLY A 45 3.36 1.19 18.89
C GLY A 45 4.36 0.43 18.02
N TYR A 46 5.11 -0.53 18.56
CA TYR A 46 6.17 -1.24 17.84
C TYR A 46 5.81 -1.81 16.46
N LEU A 47 4.59 -2.34 16.27
CA LEU A 47 4.18 -2.86 14.96
C LEU A 47 4.10 -1.77 13.89
N ARG A 48 3.52 -0.63 14.26
CA ARG A 48 3.33 0.53 13.39
C ARG A 48 4.64 1.28 13.18
N GLU A 49 5.39 1.49 14.26
CA GLU A 49 6.67 2.21 14.23
C GLU A 49 7.77 1.42 13.49
N ASN A 50 7.74 0.08 13.54
CA ASN A 50 8.67 -0.78 12.81
C ASN A 50 8.09 -1.25 11.48
N SER A 51 7.54 -0.31 10.73
CA SER A 51 7.08 -0.53 9.36
C SER A 51 7.70 0.49 8.42
N LYS A 52 7.91 0.10 7.16
CA LYS A 52 8.62 0.94 6.17
C LYS A 52 8.19 0.61 4.75
N VAL A 53 8.23 1.61 3.88
CA VAL A 53 8.04 1.44 2.44
C VAL A 53 9.37 1.04 1.79
N ALA A 54 9.32 0.15 0.80
CA ALA A 54 10.46 -0.21 -0.02
C ALA A 54 11.01 1.02 -0.78
N ILE A 55 12.32 1.07 -1.02
CA ILE A 55 12.99 2.22 -1.68
C ILE A 55 12.46 2.45 -3.12
N ASP A 56 11.87 1.44 -3.74
CA ASP A 56 11.25 1.51 -5.06
C ASP A 56 9.72 1.65 -5.02
N GLY A 57 9.12 1.73 -3.83
CA GLY A 57 7.67 1.81 -3.64
C GLY A 57 6.92 0.51 -3.97
N SER A 58 7.61 -0.62 -4.13
CA SER A 58 6.98 -1.90 -4.51
C SER A 58 6.15 -2.53 -3.38
N SER A 59 6.46 -2.22 -2.12
CA SER A 59 5.87 -2.89 -0.97
C SER A 59 5.96 -2.07 0.31
N VAL A 60 5.12 -2.42 1.28
CA VAL A 60 5.15 -1.95 2.66
C VAL A 60 5.54 -3.14 3.54
N TYR A 61 6.61 -2.98 4.32
CA TYR A 61 7.12 -3.99 5.23
C TYR A 61 6.69 -3.71 6.65
N TYR A 62 6.32 -4.75 7.38
CA TYR A 62 6.15 -4.73 8.83
C TYR A 62 7.15 -5.73 9.40
N VAL A 63 8.11 -5.24 10.18
CA VAL A 63 9.33 -6.01 10.52
C VAL A 63 9.14 -6.93 11.73
N GLN A 64 8.12 -6.67 12.54
CA GLN A 64 7.90 -7.42 13.78
C GLN A 64 7.57 -8.90 13.50
N PRO A 65 8.09 -9.86 14.31
CA PRO A 65 7.86 -11.30 14.10
C PRO A 65 6.37 -11.70 14.07
N TYR A 66 5.55 -11.00 14.86
CA TYR A 66 4.11 -11.21 14.94
C TYR A 66 3.31 -10.47 13.85
N ALA A 67 3.96 -9.65 13.01
CA ALA A 67 3.28 -8.87 11.98
C ALA A 67 2.50 -9.75 11.00
N ARG A 68 3.08 -10.88 10.57
CA ARG A 68 2.42 -11.84 9.69
C ARG A 68 1.13 -12.39 10.31
N ALA A 69 1.20 -12.78 11.58
CA ALA A 69 0.05 -13.32 12.30
C ALA A 69 -1.07 -12.27 12.41
N GLN A 70 -0.72 -11.02 12.71
CA GLN A 70 -1.67 -9.91 12.80
C GLN A 70 -2.27 -9.56 11.43
N PHE A 71 -1.44 -9.51 10.39
CA PHE A 71 -1.88 -9.18 9.02
C PHE A 71 -2.86 -10.23 8.48
N TYR A 72 -2.59 -11.53 8.66
CA TYR A 72 -3.50 -12.58 8.22
C TYR A 72 -4.65 -12.85 9.20
N GLY A 73 -4.49 -12.48 10.47
CA GLY A 73 -5.46 -12.70 11.54
C GLY A 73 -5.47 -14.14 12.08
N PHE A 74 -4.33 -14.84 12.04
CA PHE A 74 -4.21 -16.23 12.49
C PHE A 74 -2.91 -16.47 13.27
N ILE A 75 -3.01 -17.26 14.33
CA ILE A 75 -1.89 -17.78 15.15
C ILE A 75 -1.96 -19.31 15.21
N THR A 76 -0.90 -19.96 15.65
CA THR A 76 -0.93 -21.40 15.97
C THR A 76 -1.50 -21.60 17.38
N ASN A 77 -2.47 -22.51 17.53
CA ASN A 77 -2.98 -22.91 18.85
C ASN A 77 -2.07 -23.94 19.53
N GLN A 78 -2.40 -24.29 20.77
CA GLN A 78 -1.68 -25.29 21.56
C GLN A 78 -1.63 -26.70 20.94
N TYR A 79 -2.51 -27.00 19.99
CA TYR A 79 -2.59 -28.28 19.27
C TYR A 79 -1.90 -28.22 17.90
N GLY A 80 -1.19 -27.14 17.58
CA GLY A 80 -0.48 -26.98 16.29
C GLY A 80 -1.37 -26.54 15.11
N GLY A 81 -2.67 -26.30 15.33
CA GLY A 81 -3.61 -25.85 14.29
C GLY A 81 -3.77 -24.33 14.20
N PRO A 82 -4.34 -23.79 13.11
CA PRO A 82 -4.61 -22.37 12.99
C PRO A 82 -5.75 -21.93 13.93
N PHE A 83 -5.58 -20.79 14.59
CA PHE A 83 -6.58 -20.15 15.43
C PHE A 83 -6.75 -18.71 14.99
N ARG A 84 -8.02 -18.31 14.80
CA ARG A 84 -8.37 -16.98 14.30
C ARG A 84 -8.31 -15.95 15.43
N ILE A 85 -7.69 -14.82 15.15
CA ILE A 85 -7.72 -13.65 16.04
C ILE A 85 -9.09 -12.97 15.91
N HIS A 86 -9.83 -12.92 17.01
CA HIS A 86 -11.14 -12.25 17.09
C HIS A 86 -11.06 -10.89 17.78
N ASN A 87 -10.21 -10.77 18.81
CA ASN A 87 -10.12 -9.58 19.65
C ASN A 87 -8.80 -8.86 19.37
N TYR A 88 -8.89 -7.67 18.79
CA TYR A 88 -7.74 -6.79 18.58
C TYR A 88 -7.67 -5.75 19.70
N THR A 89 -6.46 -5.34 20.06
CA THR A 89 -6.22 -4.40 21.17
C THR A 89 -6.72 -2.98 20.90
N THR A 90 -6.93 -2.62 19.63
CA THR A 90 -7.40 -1.29 19.22
C THR A 90 -8.73 -1.41 18.46
N PRO A 91 -9.78 -0.70 18.87
CA PRO A 91 -11.04 -0.65 18.12
C PRO A 91 -10.83 -0.19 16.66
N GLY A 92 -11.61 -0.75 15.74
CA GLY A 92 -11.53 -0.42 14.30
C GLY A 92 -10.37 -1.07 13.54
N THR A 93 -9.44 -1.74 14.24
CA THR A 93 -8.36 -2.51 13.63
C THR A 93 -8.80 -3.94 13.28
N SER A 94 -8.15 -4.54 12.30
CA SER A 94 -8.50 -5.89 11.84
C SER A 94 -7.32 -6.57 11.16
N ARG A 95 -7.55 -7.76 10.61
CA ARG A 95 -6.67 -8.37 9.60
C ARG A 95 -6.78 -7.68 8.24
N ARG A 96 -5.85 -7.98 7.34
CA ARG A 96 -5.85 -7.59 5.91
C ARG A 96 -6.05 -6.09 5.71
N TRP A 97 -5.12 -5.33 6.26
CA TRP A 97 -5.11 -3.85 6.19
C TRP A 97 -5.11 -3.36 4.73
N ASP A 98 -4.45 -4.12 3.85
CA ASP A 98 -4.44 -3.90 2.41
C ASP A 98 -5.85 -3.96 1.80
N LEU A 99 -6.66 -4.94 2.22
CA LEU A 99 -8.04 -5.08 1.74
C LEU A 99 -8.96 -4.04 2.37
N ARG A 100 -8.69 -3.63 3.61
CA ARG A 100 -9.44 -2.56 4.28
C ARG A 100 -9.27 -1.23 3.55
N LEU A 101 -8.01 -0.88 3.24
CA LEU A 101 -7.70 0.28 2.41
C LEU A 101 -8.39 0.17 1.04
N LYS A 102 -8.21 -0.95 0.32
CA LYS A 102 -8.83 -1.16 -1.01
C LYS A 102 -10.36 -1.08 -1.00
N GLY A 103 -10.98 -1.50 0.10
CA GLY A 103 -12.43 -1.41 0.29
C GLY A 103 -12.93 -0.01 0.61
N ASN A 104 -12.06 0.92 0.99
CA ASN A 104 -12.41 2.32 1.22
C ASN A 104 -12.11 3.16 -0.03
N LEU A 105 -13.17 3.50 -0.78
CA LEU A 105 -13.05 4.26 -2.02
C LEU A 105 -12.45 5.66 -1.83
N SER A 106 -12.73 6.33 -0.71
CA SER A 106 -12.19 7.66 -0.43
C SER A 106 -10.68 7.61 -0.17
N GLU A 107 -10.21 6.60 0.56
CA GLU A 107 -8.77 6.41 0.78
C GLU A 107 -8.06 5.96 -0.48
N MET A 108 -8.67 5.07 -1.26
CA MET A 108 -8.11 4.66 -2.55
C MET A 108 -8.02 5.81 -3.55
N ALA A 109 -8.95 6.77 -3.51
CA ALA A 109 -8.83 7.98 -4.31
C ALA A 109 -7.59 8.79 -3.91
N MET A 110 -7.34 9.00 -2.61
CA MET A 110 -6.14 9.70 -2.14
C MET A 110 -4.86 8.98 -2.57
N VAL A 111 -4.80 7.65 -2.41
CA VAL A 111 -3.64 6.82 -2.83
C VAL A 111 -3.40 6.92 -4.35
N LYS A 112 -4.47 6.96 -5.15
CA LYS A 112 -4.39 7.16 -6.60
C LYS A 112 -3.87 8.55 -6.95
N GLU A 113 -4.35 9.59 -6.29
CA GLU A 113 -3.87 10.96 -6.50
C GLU A 113 -2.39 11.09 -6.11
N ALA A 114 -1.96 10.44 -5.02
CA ALA A 114 -0.56 10.39 -4.63
C ALA A 114 0.32 9.79 -5.74
N PHE A 115 -0.15 8.73 -6.42
CA PHE A 115 0.53 8.17 -7.58
C PHE A 115 0.65 9.19 -8.72
N ILE A 116 -0.47 9.82 -9.11
CA ILE A 116 -0.51 10.79 -10.22
C ILE A 116 0.43 11.97 -9.95
N ASN A 117 0.39 12.50 -8.73
CA ASN A 117 1.24 13.60 -8.29
C ASN A 117 2.73 13.19 -8.27
N GLY A 118 3.05 12.02 -7.70
CA GLY A 118 4.40 11.49 -7.66
C GLY A 118 4.97 11.18 -9.05
N ALA A 119 4.14 10.69 -9.96
CA ALA A 119 4.52 10.41 -11.35
C ALA A 119 4.59 11.67 -12.22
N GLN A 120 4.16 12.83 -11.72
CA GLN A 120 4.06 14.08 -12.45
C GLN A 120 3.17 13.98 -13.70
N TRP A 121 2.05 13.27 -13.56
CA TRP A 121 1.10 13.04 -14.65
C TRP A 121 0.04 14.12 -14.81
N HIS A 122 0.11 15.18 -13.99
CA HIS A 122 -0.70 16.37 -14.14
C HIS A 122 -0.57 16.97 -15.55
N GLU A 123 -1.68 17.53 -16.03
CA GLU A 123 -1.78 18.21 -17.33
C GLU A 123 -1.13 19.60 -17.31
#